data_AF-A0A4Q8UU23-F1
#
_entry.id   AF-A0A4Q8UU23-F1
#
_cell.length_a   1.000
_cell.length_b   1.000
_cell.length_c   1.000
_cell.angle_alpha   90.00
_cell.angle_beta   90.00
_cell.angle_gamma   90.00
#
_symmetry.space_group_name_H-M   'P 1'
#
loop_
_entity.id
_entity.type
_entity.pdbx_description
1 polymer ?
#
loop_
_entity_poly.entity_id
_entity_poly.type
_entity_poly.pdbx_seq_one_letter_code
_entity_poly.pdbx_strand_id
1 'polypeptide(L)'
;MSSPASRPVPPAAASLLNLRGAVDLSALKQRQAPAAVPGSAPGNPPAGPPVPGEGAPAGTADAGHAPLRVNVTEGNFQELVELSAQVPVVFALWAAYSPESAGMLDTLERVVNSYGGRLVLGAADIDAFPQLAQAFQVQAVPTAVAVVKGQPVPLFQGGADEAQVRALLDELLKVAAANGVTGSLGGGAPADAEPAPLPPLPPLHQAAFDAIEEGDYQAAAAAYRQALLEMPADAEAKAGLAQVELMARLQPLSTQETEALRTRAAEAPDNLEAQLAVADLDVAGGHVEDGLNRVVTFIGRNFGPERETARVRLLELFDVVGTSDGRVAKARQNLARVLF
;
A
#
# COMPACT_ATOMS: atom_id res chain seq x y z
N MET A 1 -68.36 18.18 11.00
CA MET A 1 -68.06 19.31 10.10
C MET A 1 -66.55 19.50 10.10
N SER A 2 -65.95 19.49 8.92
CA SER A 2 -64.51 19.40 8.66
C SER A 2 -63.89 20.78 8.40
N SER A 3 -62.68 21.04 8.96
CA SER A 3 -61.62 22.01 8.55
C SER A 3 -61.98 23.52 8.45
N PRO A 4 -61.03 24.51 8.37
CA PRO A 4 -59.58 24.43 8.02
C PRO A 4 -58.56 25.35 8.78
N ALA A 5 -57.28 25.00 8.59
CA ALA A 5 -56.02 25.78 8.44
C ALA A 5 -55.75 27.18 9.08
N SER A 6 -54.57 27.34 9.71
CA SER A 6 -53.52 28.30 9.27
C SER A 6 -52.20 28.22 10.07
N ARG A 7 -51.08 28.36 9.35
CA ARG A 7 -49.66 28.41 9.80
C ARG A 7 -49.32 29.75 10.49
N PRO A 8 -48.20 29.80 11.23
CA PRO A 8 -47.16 30.78 10.84
C PRO A 8 -45.71 30.26 10.95
N VAL A 9 -44.81 30.88 10.17
CA VAL A 9 -43.33 30.78 10.15
C VAL A 9 -42.81 32.16 9.70
N PRO A 10 -41.59 32.67 10.02
CA PRO A 10 -40.83 32.80 11.29
C PRO A 10 -40.34 34.28 11.48
N PRO A 11 -39.35 34.56 12.36
CA PRO A 11 -38.04 35.04 11.85
C PRO A 11 -36.87 34.33 12.58
N ALA A 12 -35.85 33.81 11.90
CA ALA A 12 -34.72 34.45 11.19
C ALA A 12 -33.55 34.86 12.12
N ALA A 13 -32.35 34.44 11.68
CA ALA A 13 -30.99 34.71 12.17
C ALA A 13 -30.57 34.02 13.48
N ALA A 14 -29.38 33.47 13.66
CA ALA A 14 -28.16 33.19 12.88
C ALA A 14 -27.27 32.40 13.90
N SER A 15 -26.47 31.40 13.57
CA SER A 15 -25.23 31.55 12.79
C SER A 15 -24.54 30.20 12.61
N LEU A 16 -24.12 29.96 11.36
CA LEU A 16 -22.76 29.61 10.94
C LEU A 16 -22.06 28.40 11.58
N LEU A 17 -22.01 27.30 10.81
CA LEU A 17 -20.80 26.54 10.46
C LEU A 17 -21.18 25.57 9.34
N ASN A 18 -21.28 26.09 8.11
CA ASN A 18 -21.42 25.28 6.90
C ASN A 18 -20.05 24.71 6.52
N LEU A 19 -19.75 23.51 7.02
CA LEU A 19 -18.56 22.70 6.68
C LEU A 19 -18.97 21.41 5.97
N ARG A 20 -19.76 21.52 4.90
CA ARG A 20 -20.10 20.36 4.05
C ARG A 20 -20.12 20.74 2.58
N GLY A 21 -18.93 20.75 1.99
CA GLY A 21 -18.73 20.57 0.55
C GLY A 21 -18.21 19.15 0.29
N ALA A 22 -18.97 18.12 0.65
CA ALA A 22 -18.65 16.77 0.23
C ALA A 22 -19.00 16.64 -1.25
N VAL A 23 -18.00 16.40 -2.10
CA VAL A 23 -18.21 16.06 -3.51
C VAL A 23 -18.57 14.58 -3.58
N ASP A 24 -19.76 14.28 -4.10
CA ASP A 24 -20.25 12.91 -4.26
C ASP A 24 -19.77 12.31 -5.59
N LEU A 25 -18.79 11.41 -5.52
CA LEU A 25 -18.26 10.68 -6.68
C LEU A 25 -19.10 9.43 -7.03
N SER A 26 -20.20 9.17 -6.32
CA SER A 26 -21.05 7.99 -6.53
C SER A 26 -21.72 7.97 -7.91
N ALA A 27 -21.85 9.12 -8.58
CA ALA A 27 -22.40 9.19 -9.93
C ALA A 27 -21.53 8.49 -11.00
N LEU A 28 -20.21 8.37 -10.76
CA LEU A 28 -19.27 7.66 -11.64
C LEU A 28 -19.32 6.14 -11.45
N LYS A 29 -19.81 5.68 -10.29
CA LYS A 29 -19.93 4.27 -9.91
C LYS A 29 -20.96 3.49 -10.74
N GLN A 30 -21.95 4.17 -11.34
CA GLN A 30 -23.19 3.51 -11.75
C GLN A 30 -23.33 3.25 -13.26
N ARG A 31 -22.35 3.64 -14.09
CA ARG A 31 -22.49 3.55 -15.56
C ARG A 31 -21.72 2.40 -16.24
N GLN A 32 -20.98 1.57 -15.50
CA GLN A 32 -20.31 0.40 -16.06
C GLN A 32 -21.12 -0.88 -15.81
N ALA A 33 -22.01 -1.20 -16.74
CA ALA A 33 -22.48 -2.56 -16.97
C ALA A 33 -22.24 -2.89 -18.47
N PRO A 34 -21.53 -3.98 -18.82
CA PRO A 34 -21.14 -4.24 -20.19
C PRO A 34 -22.29 -4.86 -20.99
N ALA A 35 -22.57 -4.31 -22.17
CA ALA A 35 -23.37 -4.96 -23.20
C ALA A 35 -22.46 -5.81 -24.09
N ALA A 36 -22.77 -7.11 -24.19
CA ALA A 36 -22.11 -8.06 -25.07
C ALA A 36 -22.61 -7.95 -26.52
N VAL A 37 -21.71 -8.13 -27.50
CA VAL A 37 -22.05 -8.59 -28.85
C VAL A 37 -20.88 -9.38 -29.48
N PRO A 38 -21.14 -10.38 -30.35
CA PRO A 38 -20.18 -11.43 -30.68
C PRO A 38 -19.54 -11.33 -32.09
N GLY A 39 -18.32 -11.87 -32.21
CA GLY A 39 -17.84 -12.69 -33.35
C GLY A 39 -17.35 -11.99 -34.64
N SER A 40 -16.06 -12.15 -34.97
CA SER A 40 -15.56 -12.77 -36.22
C SER A 40 -14.02 -12.69 -36.32
N ALA A 41 -13.39 -13.79 -36.75
CA ALA A 41 -11.95 -13.95 -36.95
C ALA A 41 -11.57 -13.73 -38.46
N PRO A 42 -10.35 -14.08 -38.93
CA PRO A 42 -9.24 -13.15 -39.16
C PRO A 42 -8.82 -13.03 -40.64
N GLY A 43 -8.10 -11.96 -41.00
CA GLY A 43 -7.52 -11.81 -42.34
C GLY A 43 -6.25 -10.97 -42.36
N ASN A 44 -5.11 -11.62 -42.59
CA ASN A 44 -3.87 -11.02 -43.15
C ASN A 44 -4.00 -11.10 -44.69
N PRO A 45 -3.34 -10.28 -45.56
CA PRO A 45 -1.88 -10.01 -45.62
C PRO A 45 -1.54 -8.62 -46.28
N PRO A 46 -0.42 -8.38 -47.01
CA PRO A 46 1.01 -8.71 -46.83
C PRO A 46 1.93 -7.46 -46.76
N ALA A 47 3.22 -7.73 -46.51
CA ALA A 47 4.35 -6.81 -46.42
C ALA A 47 4.75 -6.08 -47.72
N GLY A 48 5.33 -4.88 -47.54
CA GLY A 48 6.13 -4.13 -48.52
C GLY A 48 7.43 -3.61 -47.87
N PRO A 49 8.52 -3.39 -48.65
CA PRO A 49 9.91 -3.29 -48.16
C PRO A 49 10.29 -1.92 -47.57
N PRO A 50 11.40 -1.83 -46.80
CA PRO A 50 11.75 -0.63 -46.05
C PRO A 50 12.55 0.37 -46.91
N VAL A 51 12.34 1.66 -46.66
CA VAL A 51 13.22 2.75 -47.12
C VAL A 51 13.96 3.36 -45.91
N PRO A 52 15.27 3.60 -46.02
CA PRO A 52 16.09 4.11 -44.93
C PRO A 52 16.05 5.64 -44.87
N GLY A 53 15.92 6.20 -43.66
CA GLY A 53 15.98 7.64 -43.43
C GLY A 53 16.34 7.97 -41.98
N GLU A 54 17.62 8.28 -41.78
CA GLU A 54 18.20 9.24 -40.83
C GLU A 54 17.58 9.39 -39.42
N GLY A 55 18.30 8.82 -38.44
CA GLY A 55 18.84 9.59 -37.31
C GLY A 55 17.86 10.24 -36.33
N ALA A 56 17.36 9.46 -35.37
CA ALA A 56 16.99 9.96 -34.04
C ALA A 56 17.87 9.26 -32.99
N PRO A 57 18.45 10.00 -32.03
CA PRO A 57 19.44 9.46 -31.11
C PRO A 57 18.80 8.41 -30.19
N ALA A 58 19.57 7.36 -29.93
CA ALA A 58 19.29 6.37 -28.92
C ALA A 58 19.09 7.05 -27.56
N GLY A 59 17.83 7.15 -27.15
CA GLY A 59 17.46 7.38 -25.75
C GLY A 59 17.82 6.12 -24.99
N THR A 60 18.87 6.23 -24.19
CA THR A 60 19.27 5.28 -23.16
C THR A 60 18.05 4.77 -22.41
N ALA A 61 17.80 3.47 -22.51
CA ALA A 61 16.95 2.75 -21.57
C ALA A 61 17.62 2.89 -20.20
N ASP A 62 17.13 3.85 -19.42
CA ASP A 62 17.51 4.04 -18.04
C ASP A 62 16.90 2.90 -17.21
N ALA A 63 17.68 2.43 -16.25
CA ALA A 63 17.39 1.26 -15.47
C ALA A 63 16.25 1.52 -14.47
N GLY A 64 15.18 0.74 -14.60
CA GLY A 64 14.58 0.04 -13.46
C GLY A 64 13.93 0.83 -12.31
N HIS A 65 13.31 1.98 -12.56
CA HIS A 65 12.33 2.55 -11.62
C HIS A 65 10.93 2.48 -12.23
N ALA A 66 9.99 1.80 -11.57
CA ALA A 66 8.59 1.90 -11.95
C ALA A 66 8.18 3.38 -11.84
N PRO A 67 7.59 3.99 -12.89
CA PRO A 67 7.33 5.41 -12.86
C PRO A 67 6.31 5.72 -11.75
N LEU A 68 6.74 6.46 -10.72
CA LEU A 68 5.86 7.03 -9.68
C LEU A 68 4.91 8.10 -10.24
N ARG A 69 5.08 8.42 -11.53
CA ARG A 69 4.16 9.15 -12.38
C ARG A 69 3.26 8.20 -13.15
N VAL A 70 1.95 8.35 -12.98
CA VAL A 70 0.92 7.63 -13.72
C VAL A 70 0.09 8.64 -14.51
N ASN A 71 -0.11 8.38 -15.80
CA ASN A 71 -1.06 9.17 -16.59
C ASN A 71 -2.47 8.76 -16.23
N VAL A 72 -3.29 9.73 -15.81
CA VAL A 72 -4.66 9.50 -15.35
C VAL A 72 -5.58 9.42 -16.55
N THR A 73 -6.37 8.36 -16.60
CA THR A 73 -7.36 8.08 -17.62
C THR A 73 -8.67 7.67 -16.95
N GLU A 74 -9.78 7.67 -17.69
CA GLU A 74 -11.07 7.21 -17.18
C GLU A 74 -11.03 5.78 -16.63
N GLY A 75 -10.15 4.92 -17.18
CA GLY A 75 -10.02 3.51 -16.80
C GLY A 75 -9.21 3.26 -15.53
N ASN A 76 -8.25 4.12 -15.19
CA ASN A 76 -7.36 3.93 -14.03
C ASN A 76 -7.64 4.89 -12.87
N PHE A 77 -8.48 5.91 -13.09
CA PHE A 77 -8.78 6.91 -12.07
C PHE A 77 -9.37 6.28 -10.80
N GLN A 78 -10.26 5.30 -10.95
CA GLN A 78 -10.87 4.61 -9.82
C GLN A 78 -9.84 3.86 -8.97
N GLU A 79 -8.91 3.16 -9.63
CA GLU A 79 -7.83 2.43 -8.97
C GLU A 79 -6.90 3.39 -8.22
N LEU A 80 -6.59 4.55 -8.79
CA LEU A 80 -5.79 5.60 -8.15
C LEU A 80 -6.50 6.22 -6.93
N VAL A 81 -7.82 6.39 -6.99
CA VAL A 81 -8.61 6.86 -5.84
C VAL A 81 -8.65 5.79 -4.74
N GLU A 82 -8.73 4.50 -5.08
CA GLU A 82 -8.66 3.42 -4.09
C GLU A 82 -7.27 3.30 -3.46
N LEU A 83 -6.22 3.47 -4.28
CA LEU A 83 -4.82 3.54 -3.84
C LEU A 83 -4.57 4.68 -2.84
N SER A 84 -5.33 5.78 -2.94
CA SER A 84 -5.29 6.90 -1.99
C SER A 84 -5.60 6.52 -0.53
N ALA A 85 -6.20 5.34 -0.30
CA ALA A 85 -6.42 4.80 1.03
C ALA A 85 -5.14 4.24 1.68
N GLN A 86 -4.13 3.92 0.86
CA GLN A 86 -2.83 3.36 1.29
C GLN A 86 -1.69 4.36 1.13
N VAL A 87 -1.64 5.09 0.00
CA VAL A 87 -0.61 6.08 -0.32
C VAL A 87 -1.26 7.34 -0.86
N PRO A 88 -0.92 8.56 -0.39
CA PRO A 88 -1.51 9.78 -0.92
C PRO A 88 -1.22 9.94 -2.42
N VAL A 89 -2.26 10.22 -3.20
CA VAL A 89 -2.16 10.42 -4.66
C VAL A 89 -2.34 11.89 -4.99
N VAL A 90 -1.34 12.48 -5.63
CA VAL A 90 -1.35 13.89 -6.06
C VAL A 90 -1.74 13.95 -7.53
N PHE A 91 -2.92 14.48 -7.82
CA PHE A 91 -3.40 14.72 -9.17
C PHE A 91 -2.93 16.10 -9.66
N ALA A 92 -2.09 16.10 -10.70
CA ALA A 92 -1.67 17.28 -11.41
C ALA A 92 -2.56 17.47 -12.64
N LEU A 93 -3.52 18.38 -12.54
CA LEU A 93 -4.40 18.72 -13.66
C LEU A 93 -3.67 19.69 -14.59
N TRP A 94 -3.46 19.25 -15.84
CA TRP A 94 -2.73 19.98 -16.88
C TRP A 94 -3.55 20.04 -18.18
N ALA A 95 -3.20 20.99 -19.05
CA ALA A 95 -3.78 21.12 -20.38
C ALA A 95 -2.75 21.60 -21.40
N ALA A 96 -2.90 21.21 -22.66
CA ALA A 96 -1.91 21.51 -23.70
C ALA A 96 -1.82 23.01 -24.05
N TYR A 97 -2.88 23.77 -23.80
CA TYR A 97 -2.92 25.22 -24.05
C TYR A 97 -2.18 26.06 -23.00
N SER A 98 -1.75 25.47 -21.89
CA SER A 98 -1.12 26.17 -20.76
C SER A 98 0.37 25.81 -20.64
N PRO A 99 1.30 26.68 -21.09
CA PRO A 99 2.73 26.41 -21.05
C PRO A 99 3.28 26.29 -19.62
N GLU A 100 2.62 26.88 -18.62
CA GLU A 100 2.97 26.75 -17.20
C GLU A 100 2.72 25.34 -16.66
N SER A 101 1.86 24.55 -17.31
CA SER A 101 1.53 23.19 -16.87
C SER A 101 2.68 22.21 -17.01
N ALA A 102 3.51 22.36 -18.05
CA ALA A 102 4.69 21.53 -18.25
C ALA A 102 5.72 21.74 -17.12
N GLY A 103 5.95 23.00 -16.74
CA GLY A 103 6.84 23.33 -15.62
C GLY A 103 6.35 22.81 -14.27
N MET A 104 5.03 22.84 -14.04
CA MET A 104 4.43 22.26 -12.83
C MET A 104 4.59 20.74 -12.79
N LEU A 105 4.34 20.04 -13.91
CA LEU A 105 4.49 18.59 -14.00
C LEU A 105 5.94 18.17 -13.74
N ASP A 106 6.92 18.82 -14.36
CA ASP A 106 8.34 18.50 -14.15
C ASP A 106 8.79 18.73 -12.70
N THR A 107 8.29 19.81 -12.08
CA THR A 107 8.59 20.12 -10.67
C THR A 107 7.94 19.10 -9.74
N LEU A 108 6.67 18.76 -9.96
CA LEU A 108 5.96 17.76 -9.18
C LEU A 108 6.58 16.37 -9.34
N GLU A 109 6.98 15.99 -10.55
CA GLU A 109 7.62 14.72 -10.83
C GLU A 109 8.94 14.60 -10.07
N ARG A 110 9.80 15.63 -10.14
CA ARG A 110 11.07 15.66 -9.40
C ARG A 110 10.85 15.57 -7.89
N VAL A 111 9.90 16.33 -7.36
CA VAL A 111 9.64 16.36 -5.93
C VAL A 111 8.99 15.06 -5.46
N VAL A 112 8.00 14.52 -6.17
CA VAL A 112 7.35 13.24 -5.83
C VAL A 112 8.36 12.08 -5.92
N ASN A 113 9.23 12.06 -6.92
CA ASN A 113 10.30 11.07 -7.02
C ASN A 113 11.26 11.14 -5.82
N SER A 114 11.54 12.34 -5.28
CA SER A 114 12.38 12.50 -4.08
C SER A 114 11.77 11.87 -2.82
N TYR A 115 10.45 11.65 -2.79
CA TYR A 115 9.75 10.99 -1.68
C TYR A 115 9.75 9.46 -1.75
N GLY A 116 10.38 8.85 -2.76
CA GLY A 116 10.70 7.41 -2.79
C GLY A 116 9.48 6.50 -2.61
N GLY A 117 8.37 6.82 -3.28
CA GLY A 117 7.16 5.99 -3.27
C GLY A 117 6.12 6.34 -2.22
N ARG A 118 6.40 7.26 -1.29
CA ARG A 118 5.44 7.73 -0.27
C ARG A 118 4.32 8.60 -0.83
N LEU A 119 4.44 9.00 -2.10
CA LEU A 119 3.47 9.79 -2.85
C LEU A 119 3.42 9.25 -4.27
N VAL A 120 2.24 9.33 -4.89
CA VAL A 120 2.06 9.00 -6.32
C VAL A 120 1.65 10.24 -7.06
N LEU A 121 2.25 10.49 -8.23
CA LEU A 121 1.88 11.60 -9.11
C LEU A 121 0.95 11.08 -10.21
N GLY A 122 -0.32 11.52 -10.18
CA GLY A 122 -1.28 11.33 -11.26
C GLY A 122 -1.25 12.52 -12.21
N ALA A 123 -0.63 12.40 -13.38
CA ALA A 123 -0.70 13.42 -14.42
C ALA A 123 -2.05 13.32 -15.14
N ALA A 124 -2.94 14.30 -14.93
CA ALA A 124 -4.29 14.29 -15.46
C ALA A 124 -4.49 15.36 -16.52
N ASP A 125 -4.69 14.92 -17.76
CA ASP A 125 -5.01 15.79 -18.88
C ASP A 125 -6.52 16.13 -18.85
N ILE A 126 -6.83 17.41 -18.63
CA ILE A 126 -8.23 17.87 -18.59
C ILE A 126 -8.86 18.06 -19.98
N ASP A 127 -8.05 18.10 -21.06
CA ASP A 127 -8.56 18.09 -22.43
C ASP A 127 -9.04 16.67 -22.79
N ALA A 128 -8.30 15.64 -22.34
CA ALA A 128 -8.65 14.24 -22.51
C ALA A 128 -9.72 13.76 -21.51
N PHE A 129 -9.74 14.28 -20.27
CA PHE A 129 -10.70 13.90 -19.23
C PHE A 129 -11.34 15.13 -18.53
N PRO A 130 -12.25 15.86 -19.20
CA PRO A 130 -12.80 17.12 -18.69
C PRO A 130 -13.65 16.96 -17.42
N GLN A 131 -14.20 15.77 -17.19
CA GLN A 131 -15.03 15.46 -16.03
C GLN A 131 -14.21 15.53 -14.73
N LEU A 132 -12.89 15.33 -14.79
CA LEU A 132 -12.02 15.41 -13.63
C LEU A 132 -11.91 16.83 -13.07
N ALA A 133 -11.86 17.83 -13.96
CA ALA A 133 -11.89 19.24 -13.57
C ALA A 133 -13.19 19.59 -12.84
N GLN A 134 -14.32 19.01 -13.26
CA GLN A 134 -15.62 19.19 -12.59
C GLN A 134 -15.66 18.49 -11.23
N ALA A 135 -15.17 17.26 -11.15
CA ALA A 135 -15.13 16.46 -9.92
C ALA A 135 -14.25 17.11 -8.85
N PHE A 136 -13.09 17.67 -9.22
CA PHE A 136 -12.23 18.38 -8.28
C PHE A 136 -12.58 19.87 -8.14
N GLN A 137 -13.66 20.35 -8.78
CA GLN A 137 -14.11 21.75 -8.77
C GLN A 137 -13.00 22.74 -9.15
N VAL A 138 -12.18 22.37 -10.13
CA VAL A 138 -11.02 23.15 -10.59
C VAL A 138 -11.48 24.34 -11.43
N GLN A 139 -11.01 25.52 -11.04
CA GLN A 139 -11.40 26.79 -11.66
C GLN A 139 -10.38 27.27 -12.71
N ALA A 140 -9.12 26.84 -12.58
CA ALA A 140 -8.03 27.20 -13.47
C ALA A 140 -7.00 26.06 -13.58
N VAL A 141 -6.30 25.99 -14.70
CA VAL A 141 -5.21 25.03 -14.95
C VAL A 141 -3.92 25.82 -15.18
N PRO A 142 -2.78 25.41 -14.58
CA PRO A 142 -2.54 24.16 -13.86
C PRO A 142 -3.00 24.18 -12.40
N THR A 143 -3.48 23.05 -11.89
CA THR A 143 -3.88 22.88 -10.47
C THR A 143 -3.44 21.52 -9.94
N ALA A 144 -2.95 21.49 -8.70
CA ALA A 144 -2.61 20.26 -8.00
C ALA A 144 -3.62 19.97 -6.88
N VAL A 145 -4.18 18.76 -6.89
CA VAL A 145 -5.13 18.28 -5.88
C VAL A 145 -4.65 16.94 -5.36
N ALA A 146 -4.46 16.81 -4.06
CA ALA A 146 -4.18 15.52 -3.45
C ALA A 146 -5.48 14.79 -3.13
N VAL A 147 -5.43 13.46 -3.11
CA VAL A 147 -6.50 12.63 -2.58
C VAL A 147 -5.91 11.76 -1.48
N VAL A 148 -6.57 11.76 -0.33
CA VAL A 148 -6.22 10.94 0.84
C VAL A 148 -7.48 10.24 1.33
N LYS A 149 -7.51 8.91 1.34
CA LYS A 149 -8.70 8.10 1.67
C LYS A 149 -9.95 8.51 0.86
N GLY A 150 -9.77 8.79 -0.42
CA GLY A 150 -10.85 9.24 -1.31
C GLY A 150 -11.35 10.67 -1.04
N GLN A 151 -10.74 11.41 -0.12
CA GLN A 151 -11.05 12.82 0.14
C GLN A 151 -10.11 13.73 -0.65
N PRO A 152 -10.61 14.62 -1.52
CA PRO A 152 -9.78 15.60 -2.21
C PRO A 152 -9.33 16.72 -1.26
N VAL A 153 -8.03 17.00 -1.27
CA VAL A 153 -7.35 18.06 -0.54
C VAL A 153 -6.70 18.99 -1.58
N PRO A 154 -7.23 20.20 -1.77
CA PRO A 154 -6.62 21.19 -2.67
C PRO A 154 -5.22 21.55 -2.17
N LEU A 155 -4.20 21.48 -3.03
CA LEU A 155 -2.83 21.86 -2.67
C LEU A 155 -2.54 23.29 -3.11
N PHE A 156 -2.49 23.53 -4.42
CA PHE A 156 -2.19 24.84 -5.00
C PHE A 156 -2.76 24.97 -6.41
N GLN A 157 -2.90 26.22 -6.86
CA GLN A 157 -3.35 26.59 -8.21
C GLN A 157 -2.30 27.51 -8.84
N GLY A 158 -1.96 27.27 -10.11
CA GLY A 158 -0.92 27.99 -10.83
C GLY A 158 0.49 27.43 -10.62
N GLY A 159 1.50 28.18 -11.05
CA GLY A 159 2.90 27.83 -10.84
C GLY A 159 3.34 28.02 -9.38
N ALA A 160 3.79 26.95 -8.74
CA ALA A 160 4.43 26.98 -7.42
C ALA A 160 5.93 26.65 -7.57
N ASP A 161 6.78 27.29 -6.76
CA ASP A 161 8.21 26.96 -6.73
C ASP A 161 8.45 25.62 -6.01
N GLU A 162 9.60 24.99 -6.24
CA GLU A 162 9.90 23.66 -5.70
C GLU A 162 9.88 23.62 -4.17
N ALA A 163 10.27 24.72 -3.51
CA ALA A 163 10.31 24.82 -2.05
C ALA A 163 8.89 24.85 -1.46
N GLN A 164 7.97 25.59 -2.06
CA GLN A 164 6.56 25.65 -1.69
C GLN A 164 5.87 24.31 -1.94
N VAL A 165 6.12 23.70 -3.11
CA VAL A 165 5.59 22.36 -3.42
C VAL A 165 6.06 21.34 -2.38
N ARG A 166 7.35 21.34 -2.03
CA ARG A 166 7.90 20.44 -1.01
C ARG A 166 7.22 20.64 0.36
N ALA A 167 7.09 21.89 0.81
CA ALA A 167 6.45 22.21 2.08
C ALA A 167 4.98 21.76 2.14
N LEU A 168 4.22 21.94 1.06
CA LEU A 168 2.83 21.50 0.96
C LEU A 168 2.72 19.96 0.96
N LEU A 169 3.64 19.27 0.29
CA LEU A 169 3.68 17.81 0.28
C LEU A 169 4.11 17.22 1.63
N ASP A 170 5.02 17.88 2.36
CA ASP A 170 5.38 17.52 3.73
C ASP A 170 4.18 17.67 4.69
N GLU A 171 3.41 18.74 4.55
CA GLU A 171 2.18 18.94 5.31
C GLU A 171 1.13 17.89 4.94
N LEU A 172 0.96 17.60 3.65
CA LEU A 172 0.09 16.53 3.17
C LEU A 172 0.47 15.17 3.76
N LEU A 173 1.76 14.84 3.83
CA LEU A 173 2.24 13.60 4.43
C LEU A 173 1.95 13.52 5.94
N LYS A 174 2.04 14.64 6.66
CA LYS A 174 1.63 14.71 8.07
C LYS A 174 0.12 14.49 8.23
N VAL A 175 -0.68 15.11 7.37
CA VAL A 175 -2.14 14.92 7.34
C VAL A 175 -2.49 13.47 6.97
N ALA A 176 -1.81 12.88 6.00
CA ALA A 176 -1.97 11.50 5.59
C ALA A 176 -1.62 10.53 6.73
N ALA A 177 -0.49 10.74 7.42
CA ALA A 177 -0.08 9.96 8.58
C ALA A 177 -1.10 10.08 9.73
N ALA A 178 -1.60 11.28 10.02
CA ALA A 178 -2.66 11.50 11.02
C ALA A 178 -3.98 10.78 10.64
N ASN A 179 -4.22 10.59 9.34
CA ASN A 179 -5.34 9.83 8.82
C ASN A 179 -5.01 8.34 8.61
N GLY A 180 -3.83 7.84 9.00
CA GLY A 180 -3.44 6.43 8.89
C GLY A 180 -3.13 5.95 7.47
N VAL A 181 -2.67 6.84 6.59
CA VAL A 181 -2.21 6.56 5.22
C VAL A 181 -0.69 6.74 5.17
N THR A 182 0.05 5.66 5.44
CA THR A 182 1.52 5.66 5.55
C THR A 182 2.21 4.66 4.62
N GLY A 183 1.50 4.13 3.62
CA GLY A 183 2.09 3.20 2.66
C GLY A 183 3.13 3.85 1.74
N SER A 184 3.93 3.03 1.07
CA SER A 184 4.85 3.44 0.01
C SER A 184 4.77 2.45 -1.15
N LEU A 185 4.79 2.94 -2.39
CA LEU A 185 4.85 2.13 -3.61
C LEU A 185 6.28 2.07 -4.12
N GLY A 186 6.84 0.86 -4.19
CA GLY A 186 8.22 0.64 -4.66
C GLY A 186 9.20 0.57 -3.49
N GLY A 187 9.65 -0.64 -3.18
CA GLY A 187 10.82 -0.85 -2.35
C GLY A 187 12.06 -0.39 -3.10
N GLY A 188 12.80 0.55 -2.49
CA GLY A 188 14.00 1.13 -3.08
C GLY A 188 14.04 2.62 -2.76
N ALA A 189 14.59 2.96 -1.60
CA ALA A 189 15.01 4.34 -1.35
C ALA A 189 15.98 4.78 -2.48
N PRO A 190 15.90 6.02 -2.98
CA PRO A 190 16.97 6.54 -3.83
C PRO A 190 18.27 6.55 -3.02
N ALA A 191 19.28 5.84 -3.51
CA ALA A 191 20.60 5.74 -2.88
C ALA A 191 21.42 7.05 -2.95
N ASP A 192 20.89 8.11 -3.56
CA ASP A 192 21.60 9.38 -3.78
C ASP A 192 20.88 10.64 -3.24
N ALA A 193 19.84 10.47 -2.42
CA ALA A 193 19.38 11.57 -1.56
C ALA A 193 19.99 11.34 -0.18
N GLU A 194 20.95 12.19 0.21
CA GLU A 194 21.42 12.25 1.60
C GLU A 194 20.18 12.36 2.50
N PRO A 195 19.85 11.30 3.27
CA PRO A 195 18.64 11.32 4.05
C PRO A 195 18.77 12.48 5.02
N ALA A 196 17.77 13.36 5.06
CA ALA A 196 17.57 14.17 6.27
C ALA A 196 17.67 13.19 7.45
N PRO A 197 18.48 13.47 8.49
CA PRO A 197 18.82 12.47 9.49
C PRO A 197 17.53 11.87 10.03
N LEU A 198 17.25 10.61 9.65
CA LEU A 198 16.20 9.86 10.29
C LEU A 198 16.55 9.90 11.78
N PRO A 199 15.58 10.18 12.67
CA PRO A 199 15.85 10.07 14.09
C PRO A 199 16.50 8.70 14.31
N PRO A 200 17.67 8.64 15.00
CA PRO A 200 18.40 7.39 15.13
C PRO A 200 17.44 6.36 15.73
N LEU A 201 17.45 5.15 15.16
CA LEU A 201 16.69 4.04 15.71
C LEU A 201 17.02 3.91 17.21
N PRO A 202 16.05 3.52 18.05
CA PRO A 202 16.36 3.16 19.42
C PRO A 202 17.56 2.20 19.45
N PRO A 203 18.49 2.31 20.42
CA PRO A 203 19.76 1.58 20.37
C PRO A 203 19.62 0.07 20.14
N LEU A 204 18.57 -0.54 20.71
CA LEU A 204 18.28 -1.97 20.55
C LEU A 204 17.70 -2.31 19.17
N HIS A 205 16.98 -1.40 18.53
CA HIS A 205 16.52 -1.57 17.16
C HIS A 205 17.69 -1.43 16.17
N GLN A 206 18.60 -0.49 16.43
CA GLN A 206 19.83 -0.36 15.63
C GLN A 206 20.69 -1.63 15.78
N ALA A 207 20.91 -2.13 16.99
CA ALA A 207 21.66 -3.36 17.21
C ALA A 207 21.00 -4.57 16.52
N ALA A 208 19.66 -4.64 16.49
CA ALA A 208 18.95 -5.68 15.77
C ALA A 208 19.13 -5.55 14.25
N PHE A 209 19.10 -4.32 13.73
CA PHE A 209 19.32 -4.02 12.32
C PHE A 209 20.73 -4.43 11.87
N ASP A 210 21.76 -4.01 12.61
CA ASP A 210 23.16 -4.34 12.32
C ASP A 210 23.37 -5.87 12.32
N ALA A 211 22.78 -6.58 13.29
CA ALA A 211 22.84 -8.05 13.36
C ALA A 211 22.12 -8.74 12.17
N ILE A 212 21.02 -8.18 11.67
CA ILE A 212 20.34 -8.67 10.46
C ILE A 212 21.25 -8.51 9.23
N GLU A 213 21.93 -7.36 9.10
CA GLU A 213 22.86 -7.11 7.99
C GLU A 213 24.04 -8.10 8.00
N GLU A 214 24.51 -8.48 9.19
CA GLU A 214 25.53 -9.51 9.37
C GLU A 214 25.00 -10.95 9.19
N GLY A 215 23.68 -11.13 9.04
CA GLY A 215 23.02 -12.43 8.94
C GLY A 215 22.95 -13.20 10.27
N ASP A 216 23.19 -12.53 11.40
CA ASP A 216 23.05 -13.08 12.76
C ASP A 216 21.63 -12.81 13.30
N TYR A 217 20.69 -13.62 12.83
CA TYR A 217 19.30 -13.53 13.30
C TYR A 217 19.14 -13.89 14.78
N GLN A 218 20.09 -14.60 15.40
CA GLN A 218 20.05 -14.91 16.83
C GLN A 218 20.38 -13.68 17.67
N ALA A 219 21.43 -12.93 17.29
CA ALA A 219 21.77 -11.65 17.90
C ALA A 219 20.65 -10.62 17.70
N ALA A 220 20.06 -10.57 16.50
CA ALA A 220 18.93 -9.68 16.23
C ALA A 220 17.70 -10.01 17.11
N ALA A 221 17.38 -11.30 17.27
CA ALA A 221 16.30 -11.74 18.16
C ALA A 221 16.58 -11.36 19.63
N ALA A 222 17.83 -11.49 20.09
CA ALA A 222 18.21 -11.09 21.44
C ALA A 222 18.01 -9.58 21.68
N ALA A 223 18.40 -8.74 20.70
CA ALA A 223 18.22 -7.30 20.76
C ALA A 223 16.73 -6.90 20.81
N TYR A 224 15.87 -7.49 19.97
CA TYR A 224 14.43 -7.22 20.02
C TYR A 224 13.77 -7.73 21.29
N ARG A 225 14.17 -8.89 21.83
CA ARG A 225 13.68 -9.36 23.14
C ARG A 225 14.06 -8.38 24.24
N GLN A 226 15.27 -7.84 24.22
CA GLN A 226 15.68 -6.81 25.17
C GLN A 226 14.85 -5.53 25.01
N ALA A 227 14.56 -5.12 23.77
CA ALA A 227 13.72 -3.96 23.51
C ALA A 227 12.31 -4.14 24.10
N LEU A 228 11.74 -5.33 23.98
CA LEU A 228 10.43 -5.68 24.56
C LEU A 228 10.45 -5.81 26.08
N LEU A 229 11.60 -6.07 26.72
CA LEU A 229 11.73 -5.99 28.17
C LEU A 229 11.68 -4.54 28.65
N GLU A 230 12.25 -3.60 27.89
CA GLU A 230 12.22 -2.16 28.20
C GLU A 230 10.87 -1.52 27.84
N MET A 231 10.30 -1.90 26.70
CA MET A 231 9.02 -1.42 26.18
C MET A 231 8.15 -2.58 25.70
N PRO A 232 7.36 -3.22 26.60
CA PRO A 232 6.53 -4.37 26.23
C PRO A 232 5.42 -4.09 25.20
N ALA A 233 5.07 -2.82 25.02
CA ALA A 233 4.05 -2.36 24.06
C ALA A 233 4.65 -1.96 22.69
N ASP A 234 5.95 -2.17 22.48
CA ASP A 234 6.63 -1.85 21.24
C ASP A 234 6.20 -2.81 20.12
N ALA A 235 5.35 -2.31 19.23
CA ALA A 235 4.82 -3.08 18.11
C ALA A 235 5.89 -3.37 17.05
N GLU A 236 6.87 -2.47 16.87
CA GLU A 236 7.95 -2.63 15.90
C GLU A 236 8.92 -3.72 16.37
N ALA A 237 9.33 -3.67 17.64
CA ALA A 237 10.18 -4.71 18.23
C ALA A 237 9.49 -6.08 18.24
N LYS A 238 8.16 -6.12 18.45
CA LYS A 238 7.39 -7.38 18.42
C LYS A 238 7.34 -7.99 17.03
N ALA A 239 7.05 -7.18 16.00
CA ALA A 239 7.03 -7.63 14.62
C ALA A 239 8.44 -8.04 14.15
N GLY A 240 9.45 -7.23 14.48
CA GLY A 240 10.86 -7.49 14.19
C GLY A 240 11.32 -8.81 14.80
N LEU A 241 11.02 -9.05 16.09
CA LEU A 241 11.33 -10.31 16.77
C LEU A 241 10.73 -11.52 16.04
N ALA A 242 9.43 -11.46 15.73
CA ALA A 242 8.75 -12.56 15.06
C ALA A 242 9.37 -12.88 13.69
N GLN A 243 9.76 -11.84 12.94
CA GLN A 243 10.40 -11.99 11.63
C GLN A 243 11.80 -12.60 11.73
N VAL A 244 12.67 -12.10 12.62
CA VAL A 244 14.02 -12.64 12.75
C VAL A 244 14.01 -14.05 13.34
N GLU A 245 13.08 -14.38 14.23
CA GLU A 245 12.93 -15.73 14.74
C GLU A 245 12.47 -16.70 13.65
N LEU A 246 11.59 -16.26 12.72
CA LEU A 246 11.23 -17.06 11.55
C LEU A 246 12.45 -17.30 10.67
N MET A 247 13.20 -16.25 10.33
CA MET A 247 14.41 -16.36 9.51
C MET A 247 15.46 -17.27 10.16
N ALA A 248 15.68 -17.15 11.47
CA ALA A 248 16.61 -17.98 12.23
C ALA A 248 16.25 -19.48 12.18
N ARG A 249 14.96 -19.83 12.14
CA ARG A 249 14.50 -21.23 12.02
C ARG A 249 14.72 -21.80 10.62
N LEU A 250 14.62 -20.96 9.60
CA LEU A 250 14.72 -21.37 8.20
C LEU A 250 16.16 -21.34 7.68
N GLN A 251 17.02 -20.45 8.19
CA GLN A 251 18.42 -20.28 7.77
C GLN A 251 19.24 -21.59 7.73
N PRO A 252 19.17 -22.50 8.72
CA PRO A 252 19.98 -23.72 8.68
C PRO A 252 19.42 -24.79 7.73
N LEU A 253 18.20 -24.63 7.19
CA LEU A 253 17.54 -25.67 6.41
C LEU A 253 18.05 -25.69 4.97
N SER A 254 18.60 -26.84 4.57
CA SER A 254 18.87 -27.14 3.16
C SER A 254 17.58 -27.49 2.40
N THR A 255 17.67 -27.51 1.07
CA THR A 255 16.57 -27.97 0.19
C THR A 255 16.13 -29.39 0.54
N GLN A 256 17.09 -30.29 0.81
CA GLN A 256 16.81 -31.69 1.16
C GLN A 256 16.05 -31.80 2.50
N GLU A 257 16.45 -31.02 3.50
CA GLU A 257 15.77 -31.00 4.80
C GLU A 257 14.36 -30.44 4.69
N THR A 258 14.19 -29.38 3.89
CA THR A 258 12.90 -28.77 3.58
C THR A 258 11.94 -29.80 2.95
N GLU A 259 12.41 -30.58 1.97
CA GLU A 259 11.62 -31.66 1.37
C GLU A 259 11.29 -32.76 2.38
N ALA A 260 12.26 -33.18 3.19
CA ALA A 260 12.05 -34.19 4.24
C ALA A 260 11.02 -33.73 5.29
N LEU A 261 11.00 -32.45 5.65
CA LEU A 261 10.00 -31.86 6.54
C LEU A 261 8.60 -31.88 5.92
N ARG A 262 8.46 -31.55 4.63
CA ARG A 262 7.18 -31.63 3.92
C ARG A 262 6.64 -33.05 3.87
N THR A 263 7.48 -34.03 3.53
CA THR A 263 7.11 -35.45 3.53
C THR A 263 6.66 -35.90 4.92
N ARG A 264 7.45 -35.58 5.96
CA ARG A 264 7.12 -35.98 7.33
C ARG A 264 5.86 -35.30 7.87
N ALA A 265 5.59 -34.05 7.51
CA ALA A 265 4.34 -33.38 7.84
C ALA A 265 3.12 -34.01 7.13
N ALA A 266 3.31 -34.60 5.95
CA ALA A 266 2.26 -35.34 5.25
C ALA A 266 2.00 -36.72 5.87
N GLU A 267 3.06 -37.44 6.24
CA GLU A 267 2.98 -38.80 6.80
C GLU A 267 2.59 -38.83 8.27
N ALA A 268 2.98 -37.81 9.05
CA ALA A 268 2.69 -37.68 10.47
C ALA A 268 1.95 -36.36 10.77
N PRO A 269 0.61 -36.32 10.58
CA PRO A 269 -0.19 -35.11 10.80
C PRO A 269 -0.12 -34.53 12.21
N ASP A 270 0.16 -35.38 13.21
CA ASP A 270 0.25 -34.99 14.62
C ASP A 270 1.71 -34.76 15.08
N ASN A 271 2.68 -34.76 14.16
CA ASN A 271 4.06 -34.38 14.47
C ASN A 271 4.18 -32.84 14.53
N LEU A 272 4.23 -32.30 15.75
CA LEU A 272 4.29 -30.85 15.99
C LEU A 272 5.44 -30.18 15.20
N GLU A 273 6.65 -30.69 15.33
CA GLU A 273 7.85 -30.09 14.73
C GLU A 273 7.72 -29.96 13.21
N ALA A 274 7.28 -31.03 12.53
CA ALA A 274 7.10 -31.03 11.10
C ALA A 274 5.96 -30.10 10.66
N GLN A 275 4.84 -30.04 11.41
CA GLN A 275 3.76 -29.12 11.08
C GLN A 275 4.18 -27.65 11.22
N LEU A 276 4.89 -27.30 12.29
CA LEU A 276 5.36 -25.93 12.48
C LEU A 276 6.42 -25.52 11.46
N ALA A 277 7.37 -26.41 11.16
CA ALA A 277 8.41 -26.11 10.19
C ALA A 277 7.85 -25.91 8.77
N VAL A 278 6.85 -26.71 8.37
CA VAL A 278 6.19 -26.50 7.07
C VAL A 278 5.34 -25.23 7.08
N ALA A 279 4.68 -24.89 8.19
CA ALA A 279 3.97 -23.63 8.31
C ALA A 279 4.92 -22.41 8.18
N ASP A 280 6.10 -22.47 8.80
CA ASP A 280 7.14 -21.45 8.67
C ASP A 280 7.60 -21.31 7.21
N LEU A 281 7.85 -22.43 6.52
CA LEU A 281 8.21 -22.46 5.10
C LEU A 281 7.11 -21.90 4.19
N ASP A 282 5.86 -22.24 4.47
CA ASP A 282 4.70 -21.78 3.70
C ASP A 282 4.54 -20.26 3.86
N VAL A 283 4.63 -19.73 5.08
CA VAL A 283 4.55 -18.28 5.35
C VAL A 283 5.73 -17.53 4.70
N ALA A 284 6.96 -18.02 4.85
CA ALA A 284 8.14 -17.41 4.22
C ALA A 284 8.08 -17.46 2.68
N GLY A 285 7.46 -18.51 2.12
CA GLY A 285 7.23 -18.66 0.68
C GLY A 285 6.02 -17.88 0.13
N GLY A 286 5.29 -17.14 0.98
CA GLY A 286 4.11 -16.37 0.60
C GLY A 286 2.78 -17.16 0.60
N HIS A 287 2.82 -18.47 0.87
CA HIS A 287 1.67 -19.35 1.06
C HIS A 287 1.06 -19.17 2.47
N VAL A 288 0.77 -17.92 2.83
CA VAL A 288 0.36 -17.54 4.19
C VAL A 288 -0.90 -18.26 4.65
N GLU A 289 -1.93 -18.37 3.80
CA GLU A 289 -3.17 -19.07 4.19
C GLU A 289 -2.92 -20.54 4.52
N ASP A 290 -2.07 -21.22 3.76
CA ASP A 290 -1.76 -22.64 3.94
C ASP A 290 -1.00 -22.85 5.25
N GLY A 291 0.04 -22.03 5.50
CA GLY A 291 0.82 -22.09 6.73
C GLY A 291 -0.03 -21.82 7.98
N LEU A 292 -0.85 -20.76 7.97
CA LEU A 292 -1.72 -20.43 9.11
C LEU A 292 -2.79 -21.52 9.35
N ASN A 293 -3.44 -22.01 8.28
CA ASN A 293 -4.46 -23.05 8.40
C ASN A 293 -3.88 -24.38 8.88
N ARG A 294 -2.63 -24.71 8.51
CA ARG A 294 -1.92 -25.89 9.00
C ARG A 294 -1.82 -25.88 10.52
N VAL A 295 -1.36 -24.78 11.11
CA VAL A 295 -1.20 -24.67 12.56
C VAL A 295 -2.56 -24.66 13.27
N VAL A 296 -3.56 -23.95 12.73
CA VAL A 296 -4.93 -23.98 13.28
C VAL A 296 -5.51 -25.40 13.27
N THR A 297 -5.30 -26.15 12.18
CA THR A 297 -5.75 -27.54 12.05
C THR A 297 -5.06 -28.43 13.08
N PHE A 298 -3.75 -28.26 13.28
CA PHE A 298 -3.00 -28.97 14.31
C PHE A 298 -3.57 -28.69 15.72
N ILE A 299 -3.85 -27.43 16.04
CA ILE A 299 -4.41 -27.00 17.34
C ILE A 299 -5.80 -27.59 17.60
N GLY A 300 -6.61 -27.78 16.56
CA GLY A 300 -7.94 -28.38 16.69
C GLY A 300 -7.93 -29.89 16.86
N ARG A 301 -6.85 -30.56 16.44
CA ARG A 301 -6.69 -32.02 16.53
C ARG A 301 -5.96 -32.47 17.80
N ASN A 302 -5.05 -31.65 18.30
CA ASN A 302 -4.13 -32.01 19.37
C ASN A 302 -4.46 -31.29 20.69
N PHE A 303 -4.14 -31.95 21.80
CA PHE A 303 -4.38 -31.46 23.16
C PHE A 303 -3.11 -31.56 24.00
N GLY A 304 -3.05 -30.81 25.11
CA GLY A 304 -1.88 -30.80 25.99
C GLY A 304 -0.82 -29.77 25.59
N PRO A 305 0.45 -29.95 26.01
CA PRO A 305 1.49 -28.92 25.89
C PRO A 305 1.83 -28.56 24.44
N GLU A 306 1.75 -29.52 23.52
CA GLU A 306 2.03 -29.30 22.10
C GLU A 306 1.04 -28.32 21.45
N ARG A 307 -0.22 -28.32 21.91
CA ARG A 307 -1.25 -27.37 21.47
C ARG A 307 -0.88 -25.93 21.84
N GLU A 308 -0.31 -25.75 23.03
CA GLU A 308 0.14 -24.43 23.49
C GLU A 308 1.34 -23.95 22.67
N THR A 309 2.33 -24.82 22.43
CA THR A 309 3.47 -24.49 21.56
C THR A 309 3.01 -24.08 20.16
N ALA A 310 2.04 -24.82 19.57
CA ALA A 310 1.47 -24.46 18.28
C ALA A 310 0.70 -23.12 18.33
N ARG A 311 -0.02 -22.84 19.42
CA ARG A 311 -0.70 -21.56 19.61
C ARG A 311 0.27 -20.39 19.66
N VAL A 312 1.37 -20.51 20.41
CA VAL A 312 2.40 -19.48 20.49
C VAL A 312 3.01 -19.23 19.12
N ARG A 313 3.42 -20.30 18.40
CA ARG A 313 3.93 -20.17 17.03
C ARG A 313 2.93 -19.49 16.08
N LEU A 314 1.64 -19.82 16.18
CA LEU A 314 0.62 -19.19 15.35
C LEU A 314 0.51 -17.68 15.61
N LEU A 315 0.64 -17.25 16.86
CA LEU A 315 0.63 -15.82 17.20
C LEU A 315 1.86 -15.10 16.66
N GLU A 316 3.04 -15.70 16.74
CA GLU A 316 4.25 -15.17 16.11
C GLU A 316 4.06 -15.02 14.60
N LEU A 317 3.49 -16.02 13.92
CA LEU A 317 3.20 -15.94 12.48
C LEU A 317 2.18 -14.84 12.14
N PHE A 318 1.24 -14.53 13.03
CA PHE A 318 0.35 -13.38 12.85
C PHE A 318 1.10 -12.04 12.94
N ASP A 319 2.11 -11.95 13.81
CA ASP A 319 2.95 -10.76 13.91
C ASP A 319 3.85 -10.62 12.67
N VAL A 320 4.40 -11.72 12.13
CA VAL A 320 5.17 -11.73 10.86
C VAL A 320 4.33 -11.24 9.68
N VAL A 321 3.13 -11.79 9.51
CA VAL A 321 2.24 -11.45 8.38
C VAL A 321 1.66 -10.05 8.53
N GLY A 322 1.53 -9.56 9.77
CA GLY A 322 0.86 -8.31 10.09
C GLY A 322 -0.55 -8.55 10.63
N THR A 323 -0.82 -7.97 11.80
CA THR A 323 -2.06 -8.23 12.56
C THR A 323 -3.34 -7.71 11.89
N SER A 324 -3.22 -6.85 10.88
CA SER A 324 -4.31 -6.29 10.06
C SER A 324 -4.57 -7.05 8.75
N ASP A 325 -3.78 -8.07 8.41
CA ASP A 325 -3.98 -8.87 7.18
C ASP A 325 -5.30 -9.67 7.26
N GLY A 326 -6.07 -9.67 6.17
CA GLY A 326 -7.35 -10.38 6.10
C GLY A 326 -7.23 -11.90 6.32
N ARG A 327 -6.10 -12.50 5.92
CA ARG A 327 -5.78 -13.92 6.13
C ARG A 327 -5.53 -14.21 7.61
N VAL A 328 -4.89 -13.29 8.34
CA VAL A 328 -4.73 -13.35 9.80
C VAL A 328 -6.08 -13.24 10.50
N ALA A 329 -6.95 -12.32 10.07
CA ALA A 329 -8.30 -12.19 10.63
C ALA A 329 -9.11 -13.49 10.49
N LYS A 330 -9.08 -14.12 9.31
CA LYS A 330 -9.71 -15.43 9.04
C LYS A 330 -9.11 -16.55 9.89
N ALA A 331 -7.78 -16.60 10.01
CA ALA A 331 -7.10 -17.59 10.84
C ALA A 331 -7.44 -17.44 12.34
N ARG A 332 -7.57 -16.22 12.86
CA ARG A 332 -8.03 -15.95 14.24
C ARG A 332 -9.46 -16.45 14.48
N GLN A 333 -10.37 -16.22 13.52
CA GLN A 333 -11.74 -16.74 13.61
C GLN A 333 -11.76 -18.27 13.63
N ASN A 334 -10.96 -18.92 12.79
CA ASN A 334 -10.85 -20.37 12.77
C ASN A 334 -10.21 -20.90 14.06
N LEU A 335 -9.18 -20.23 14.59
CA LEU A 335 -8.56 -20.55 15.87
C LEU A 335 -9.60 -20.51 17.01
N ALA A 336 -10.42 -19.46 17.08
CA ALA A 336 -11.47 -19.36 18.08
C ALA A 336 -12.45 -20.56 18.02
N ARG A 337 -12.85 -20.97 16.81
CA ARG A 337 -13.76 -22.12 16.59
C ARG A 337 -13.18 -23.46 16.99
N VAL A 338 -11.86 -23.63 16.97
CA VAL A 338 -11.21 -24.89 17.39
C VAL A 338 -10.87 -24.88 18.89
N LEU A 339 -10.88 -23.71 19.54
CA LEU A 339 -10.61 -23.57 20.96
C LEU A 339 -11.87 -23.66 21.83
N PHE A 340 -13.02 -23.24 21.33
CA PHE A 340 -14.30 -23.11 22.04
C PHE A 340 -15.45 -23.77 21.27
#